data_AF-A0A5C8BFP8-F1
#
_entry.id   AF-A0A5C8BFP8-F1
#
_cell.length_a   1.000
_cell.length_b   1.000
_cell.length_c   1.000
_cell.angle_alpha   90.00
_cell.angle_beta   90.00
_cell.angle_gamma   90.00
#
_symmetry.space_group_name_H-M   'P 1'
#
loop_
_entity.id
_entity.type
_entity.pdbx_description
1 polymer ?
#
loop_
_entity_poly.entity_id
_entity_poly.type
_entity_poly.pdbx_seq_one_letter_code
_entity_poly.pdbx_strand_id
1 'polypeptide(L)'
;MSNNTVNRYRELLSQISLISLIMISLFGEVACHAAAQSTQESVSPVYNDWSWFKDTYWVVPEQNISAVAQSASNPSQFNLVRDQTVFHFTDYFNGYFTGVVTAKLSSAESVPGCQYVLGEVTPQGVVHLTMYNVSDGSIINQPMGNMVQVNGQWTMVNTMTAPATGGGSVSHWAYMVLSKPGDPSWNNLPFANESVPAFVANCPAGPMINL
;
A
#
# COMPACT_ATOMS: atom_id res chain seq x y z
N MET A 1 52.63 -54.15 49.67
CA MET A 1 52.94 -55.52 49.22
C MET A 1 51.69 -56.33 49.51
N SER A 2 50.90 -56.87 48.59
CA SER A 2 51.16 -57.73 47.42
C SER A 2 49.83 -57.77 46.63
N ASN A 3 49.80 -57.53 45.31
CA ASN A 3 49.78 -58.57 44.27
C ASN A 3 48.94 -59.80 44.71
N ASN A 4 47.94 -60.28 43.97
CA ASN A 4 48.14 -60.79 42.62
C ASN A 4 46.83 -61.40 42.08
N THR A 5 46.67 -61.38 40.76
CA THR A 5 45.96 -62.40 39.92
C THR A 5 44.46 -62.65 40.19
N VAL A 6 43.51 -62.23 39.35
CA VAL A 6 43.34 -62.50 37.91
C VAL A 6 43.40 -64.02 37.58
N ASN A 7 42.30 -64.53 37.01
CA ASN A 7 42.15 -65.80 36.26
C ASN A 7 41.92 -67.12 37.00
N ARG A 8 40.75 -67.35 37.62
CA ARG A 8 40.32 -68.76 37.82
C ARG A 8 38.84 -69.12 37.82
N TYR A 9 37.95 -68.22 37.41
CA TYR A 9 36.52 -68.55 37.27
C TYR A 9 35.95 -68.16 35.91
N ARG A 10 36.73 -68.40 34.83
CA ARG A 10 36.14 -68.82 33.56
C ARG A 10 35.64 -70.26 33.78
N GLU A 11 34.43 -70.55 33.33
CA GLU A 11 33.85 -71.90 33.12
C GLU A 11 32.89 -72.51 34.14
N LEU A 12 32.31 -71.73 35.07
CA LEU A 12 31.14 -72.20 35.81
C LEU A 12 30.12 -71.07 35.92
N LEU A 13 29.30 -70.91 34.88
CA LEU A 13 27.89 -70.48 34.91
C LEU A 13 27.38 -70.43 33.46
N SER A 14 27.32 -71.63 32.87
CA SER A 14 26.28 -72.01 31.93
C SER A 14 24.92 -71.78 32.59
N GLN A 15 23.96 -71.27 31.82
CA GLN A 15 22.56 -71.06 32.21
C GLN A 15 22.34 -69.93 33.22
N ILE A 16 21.87 -68.78 32.74
CA ILE A 16 20.47 -68.37 32.93
C ILE A 16 20.36 -66.99 32.28
N SER A 17 19.46 -66.95 31.31
CA SER A 17 18.84 -65.78 30.71
C SER A 17 18.92 -64.55 31.61
N LEU A 18 19.50 -63.48 31.06
CA LEU A 18 19.40 -62.12 31.55
C LEU A 18 17.93 -61.66 31.43
N ILE A 19 17.07 -62.28 32.22
CA ILE A 19 15.82 -61.73 32.71
C ILE A 19 16.25 -60.68 33.72
N SER A 20 15.67 -59.48 33.59
CA SER A 20 15.85 -58.32 34.47
C SER A 20 16.93 -57.35 34.03
N LEU A 21 16.66 -56.58 32.97
CA LEU A 21 16.86 -55.13 33.00
C LEU A 21 16.10 -54.49 31.82
N ILE A 22 15.01 -53.79 32.17
CA ILE A 22 14.25 -52.82 31.36
C ILE A 22 13.37 -53.50 30.27
N MET A 23 12.19 -54.08 30.54
CA MET A 23 10.98 -53.51 31.17
C MET A 23 10.63 -52.10 30.69
N ILE A 24 9.50 -52.03 29.97
CA ILE A 24 8.71 -50.86 29.56
C ILE A 24 9.12 -50.24 28.22
N SER A 25 8.85 -50.98 27.14
CA SER A 25 8.60 -50.40 25.83
C SER A 25 7.48 -51.18 25.16
N LEU A 26 6.23 -50.98 25.60
CA LEU A 26 5.00 -51.25 24.84
C LEU A 26 3.80 -50.84 25.73
N PHE A 27 2.74 -50.33 25.10
CA PHE A 27 1.49 -49.75 25.64
C PHE A 27 1.46 -48.22 25.78
N GLY A 28 0.99 -47.59 24.71
CA GLY A 28 0.56 -46.19 24.67
C GLY A 28 -0.26 -45.92 23.41
N GLU A 29 -1.20 -46.81 23.09
CA GLU A 29 -2.22 -46.56 22.07
C GLU A 29 -3.43 -45.86 22.72
N VAL A 30 -3.89 -44.79 22.04
CA VAL A 30 -5.30 -44.41 21.89
C VAL A 30 -6.03 -43.96 23.16
N ALA A 31 -6.03 -42.65 23.43
CA ALA A 31 -7.24 -41.85 23.75
C ALA A 31 -6.89 -40.42 24.21
N CYS A 32 -6.86 -39.49 23.26
CA CYS A 32 -7.26 -38.08 23.38
C CYS A 32 -7.57 -37.64 21.93
N HIS A 33 -8.65 -38.13 21.32
CA HIS A 33 -9.94 -37.43 21.27
C HIS A 33 -9.85 -35.90 21.27
N ALA A 34 -10.41 -35.37 20.18
CA ALA A 34 -10.96 -34.03 20.01
C ALA A 34 -9.99 -32.92 19.58
N ALA A 35 -10.01 -32.71 18.26
CA ALA A 35 -10.01 -31.39 17.64
C ALA A 35 -8.77 -30.50 17.88
N ALA A 36 -7.63 -30.91 17.33
CA ALA A 36 -6.82 -29.97 16.57
C ALA A 36 -7.34 -29.94 15.12
N GLN A 37 -8.64 -29.65 14.95
CA GLN A 37 -9.03 -28.91 13.76
C GLN A 37 -8.36 -27.57 13.96
N SER A 38 -7.20 -27.37 13.32
CA SER A 38 -6.83 -26.03 12.93
C SER A 38 -8.09 -25.47 12.28
N THR A 39 -8.72 -24.49 12.91
CA THR A 39 -9.61 -23.59 12.20
C THR A 39 -8.78 -23.12 11.02
N GLN A 40 -9.01 -23.75 9.88
CA GLN A 40 -8.63 -23.25 8.59
C GLN A 40 -9.34 -21.91 8.58
N GLU A 41 -8.60 -20.84 8.90
CA GLU A 41 -9.09 -19.49 8.71
C GLU A 41 -9.63 -19.48 7.30
N SER A 42 -10.95 -19.36 7.21
CA SER A 42 -11.65 -19.10 5.98
C SER A 42 -10.84 -18.05 5.23
N VAL A 43 -10.53 -18.30 3.96
CA VAL A 43 -9.99 -17.29 3.03
C VAL A 43 -10.61 -15.95 3.41
N SER A 44 -9.78 -15.00 3.87
CA SER A 44 -10.28 -13.69 4.29
C SER A 44 -11.12 -13.14 3.12
N PRO A 45 -12.43 -12.91 3.31
CA PRO A 45 -13.35 -12.70 2.21
C PRO A 45 -13.31 -11.22 1.83
N VAL A 46 -12.34 -10.81 1.01
CA VAL A 46 -12.18 -9.41 0.53
C VAL A 46 -11.90 -8.41 1.66
N TYR A 47 -10.74 -7.76 1.61
CA TYR A 47 -10.39 -6.65 2.51
C TYR A 47 -11.21 -5.39 2.18
N ASN A 48 -12.00 -4.91 3.14
CA ASN A 48 -12.99 -3.85 2.91
C ASN A 48 -12.86 -2.63 3.84
N ASP A 49 -11.88 -2.54 4.73
CA ASP A 49 -11.77 -1.37 5.64
C ASP A 49 -11.55 -0.05 4.88
N TRP A 50 -10.90 -0.09 3.71
CA TRP A 50 -10.73 1.07 2.82
C TRP A 50 -11.79 1.14 1.72
N SER A 51 -12.84 0.33 1.77
CA SER A 51 -13.90 0.33 0.73
C SER A 51 -14.60 1.67 0.55
N TRP A 52 -14.55 2.52 1.58
CA TRP A 52 -15.05 3.88 1.53
C TRP A 52 -14.23 4.81 0.61
N PHE A 53 -13.07 4.39 0.09
CA PHE A 53 -12.33 5.14 -0.94
C PHE A 53 -13.13 5.30 -2.23
N LYS A 54 -14.07 4.39 -2.49
CA LYS A 54 -14.92 4.47 -3.67
C LYS A 54 -15.71 5.78 -3.69
N ASP A 55 -15.69 6.44 -4.84
CA ASP A 55 -16.32 7.73 -5.11
C ASP A 55 -15.90 8.82 -4.11
N THR A 56 -14.59 8.93 -3.87
CA THR A 56 -14.02 9.98 -3.02
C THR A 56 -13.15 10.94 -3.81
N TYR A 57 -13.13 12.20 -3.36
CA TYR A 57 -12.31 13.25 -3.93
C TYR A 57 -11.28 13.70 -2.92
N TRP A 58 -10.03 13.72 -3.34
CA TRP A 58 -8.89 14.12 -2.53
C TRP A 58 -8.23 15.32 -3.18
N VAL A 59 -8.07 16.40 -2.43
CA VAL A 59 -7.56 17.67 -2.95
C VAL A 59 -6.27 18.03 -2.24
N VAL A 60 -5.32 18.59 -2.97
CA VAL A 60 -4.19 19.29 -2.37
C VAL A 60 -4.69 20.63 -1.83
N PRO A 61 -4.64 20.87 -0.49
CA PRO A 61 -5.05 22.14 0.09
C PRO A 61 -3.97 23.22 -0.12
N GLU A 62 -4.33 24.49 0.11
CA GLU A 62 -3.45 25.64 -0.14
C GLU A 62 -2.10 25.52 0.59
N GLN A 63 -2.10 25.00 1.82
CA GLN A 63 -0.89 24.86 2.64
C GLN A 63 0.13 23.89 2.03
N ASN A 64 -0.31 23.01 1.13
CA ASN A 64 0.49 21.96 0.51
C ASN A 64 0.62 22.13 -1.00
N ILE A 65 0.31 23.31 -1.55
CA ILE A 65 0.18 23.51 -3.00
C ILE A 65 1.50 23.73 -3.74
N SER A 66 2.61 23.90 -3.00
CA SER A 66 3.91 24.21 -3.59
C SER A 66 4.63 22.93 -4.03
N ALA A 67 5.01 22.88 -5.29
CA ALA A 67 5.83 21.85 -5.90
C ALA A 67 7.16 22.44 -6.43
N VAL A 68 8.10 21.57 -6.79
CA VAL A 68 9.42 21.96 -7.32
C VAL A 68 9.56 21.42 -8.74
N ALA A 69 9.75 22.32 -9.70
CA ALA A 69 9.99 21.98 -11.10
C ALA A 69 11.48 22.12 -11.46
N GLN A 70 12.04 21.09 -12.08
CA GLN A 70 13.39 21.08 -12.65
C GLN A 70 13.31 21.44 -14.15
N SER A 71 14.20 22.33 -14.60
CA SER A 71 14.22 22.78 -16.00
C SER A 71 14.96 21.78 -16.91
N ALA A 72 14.31 21.39 -18.01
CA ALA A 72 14.98 20.65 -19.08
C ALA A 72 16.13 21.43 -19.74
N SER A 73 15.96 22.74 -19.94
CA SER A 73 16.95 23.58 -20.64
C SER A 73 18.11 24.02 -19.76
N ASN A 74 17.94 23.98 -18.43
CA ASN A 74 18.99 24.31 -17.47
C ASN A 74 18.92 23.34 -16.28
N PRO A 75 19.64 22.20 -16.33
CA PRO A 75 19.40 21.11 -15.40
C PRO A 75 19.71 21.40 -13.92
N SER A 76 20.48 22.45 -13.63
CA SER A 76 20.79 22.91 -12.27
C SER A 76 19.75 23.86 -11.68
N GLN A 77 18.72 24.24 -12.47
CA GLN A 77 17.68 25.17 -12.04
C GLN A 77 16.43 24.43 -11.54
N PHE A 78 16.02 24.80 -10.32
CA PHE A 78 14.80 24.33 -9.66
C PHE A 78 13.93 25.53 -9.32
N ASN A 79 12.67 25.50 -9.72
CA ASN A 79 11.72 26.59 -9.54
C ASN A 79 10.54 26.12 -8.70
N LEU A 80 10.06 26.97 -7.79
CA LEU A 80 8.78 26.74 -7.13
C LEU A 80 7.64 26.98 -8.11
N VAL A 81 6.70 26.03 -8.15
CA VAL A 81 5.46 26.12 -8.91
C VAL A 81 4.29 25.78 -8.01
N ARG A 82 3.09 26.24 -8.35
CA ARG A 82 1.85 25.77 -7.70
C ARG A 82 1.31 24.58 -8.46
N ASP A 83 0.85 23.57 -7.74
CA ASP A 83 0.26 22.36 -8.29
C ASP A 83 -1.10 22.11 -7.62
N GLN A 84 -2.18 22.51 -8.32
CA GLN A 84 -3.52 22.09 -7.92
C GLN A 84 -3.78 20.69 -8.43
N THR A 85 -3.78 19.74 -7.52
CA THR A 85 -4.10 18.34 -7.84
C THR A 85 -5.39 17.91 -7.15
N VAL A 86 -6.22 17.18 -7.89
CA VAL A 86 -7.41 16.48 -7.39
C VAL A 86 -7.36 15.04 -7.86
N PHE A 87 -7.54 14.10 -6.93
CA PHE A 87 -7.77 12.70 -7.24
C PHE A 87 -9.25 12.42 -7.04
N HIS A 88 -9.89 11.79 -8.03
CA HIS A 88 -11.20 11.17 -7.88
C HIS A 88 -11.02 9.66 -7.97
N PHE A 89 -11.19 8.97 -6.84
CA PHE A 89 -11.17 7.51 -6.79
C PHE A 89 -12.56 7.00 -7.14
N THR A 90 -12.66 6.31 -8.26
CA THR A 90 -13.92 5.86 -8.86
C THR A 90 -14.36 4.49 -8.36
N ASP A 91 -13.41 3.62 -8.04
CA ASP A 91 -13.73 2.26 -7.61
C ASP A 91 -12.75 1.72 -6.57
N TYR A 92 -13.17 0.66 -5.89
CA TYR A 92 -12.36 -0.05 -4.90
C TYR A 92 -12.69 -1.54 -4.91
N PHE A 93 -11.65 -2.37 -4.82
CA PHE A 93 -11.77 -3.80 -4.59
C PHE A 93 -10.55 -4.33 -3.83
N ASN A 94 -10.76 -4.91 -2.65
CA ASN A 94 -9.74 -5.69 -1.92
C ASN A 94 -8.37 -4.99 -1.73
N GLY A 95 -8.37 -3.71 -1.37
CA GLY A 95 -7.15 -2.90 -1.19
C GLY A 95 -6.67 -2.23 -2.48
N TYR A 96 -7.23 -2.57 -3.64
CA TYR A 96 -7.00 -1.87 -4.89
C TYR A 96 -8.06 -0.79 -5.07
N PHE A 97 -7.67 0.35 -5.65
CA PHE A 97 -8.59 1.41 -6.04
C PHE A 97 -8.17 1.99 -7.38
N THR A 98 -9.13 2.50 -8.14
CA THR A 98 -8.87 3.12 -9.44
C THR A 98 -9.46 4.52 -9.46
N GLY A 99 -9.01 5.36 -10.40
CA GLY A 99 -9.50 6.72 -10.49
C GLY A 99 -8.89 7.55 -11.60
N VAL A 100 -9.24 8.83 -11.57
CA VAL A 100 -8.64 9.87 -12.40
C VAL A 100 -7.95 10.90 -11.52
N VAL A 101 -6.82 11.39 -12.00
CA VAL A 101 -6.05 12.48 -11.43
C VAL A 101 -6.10 13.65 -12.38
N THR A 102 -6.48 14.81 -11.85
CA THR A 102 -6.47 16.08 -12.57
C THR A 102 -5.48 17.01 -11.89
N ALA A 103 -4.54 17.57 -12.66
CA ALA A 103 -3.48 18.43 -12.13
C ALA A 103 -3.30 19.69 -12.97
N LYS A 104 -3.16 20.85 -12.32
CA LYS A 104 -2.87 22.13 -12.96
C LYS A 104 -1.63 22.75 -12.33
N LEU A 105 -0.60 22.94 -13.14
CA LEU A 105 0.66 23.55 -12.73
C LEU A 105 0.70 25.04 -13.12
N SER A 106 1.26 25.89 -12.28
CA SER A 106 1.44 27.33 -12.60
C SER A 106 2.40 27.61 -13.75
N SER A 107 3.22 26.63 -14.12
CA SER A 107 4.18 26.72 -15.23
C SER A 107 3.67 26.11 -16.55
N ALA A 108 2.48 25.49 -16.54
CA ALA A 108 1.93 24.77 -17.68
C ALA A 108 0.71 25.48 -18.29
N GLU A 109 0.13 24.88 -19.33
CA GLU A 109 -1.04 25.38 -20.05
C GLU A 109 -2.23 25.71 -19.13
N SER A 110 -3.17 26.50 -19.65
CA SER A 110 -4.41 26.84 -18.95
C SER A 110 -5.29 25.62 -18.64
N VAL A 111 -5.16 24.53 -19.40
CA VAL A 111 -5.95 23.30 -19.27
C VAL A 111 -5.23 22.32 -18.33
N PRO A 112 -5.94 21.72 -17.35
CA PRO A 112 -5.36 20.70 -16.48
C PRO A 112 -4.91 19.44 -17.24
N GLY A 113 -3.82 18.83 -16.81
CA GLY A 113 -3.39 17.50 -17.25
C GLY A 113 -4.18 16.39 -16.57
N CYS A 114 -4.32 15.26 -17.26
CA CYS A 114 -5.12 14.12 -16.81
C CYS A 114 -4.28 12.84 -16.78
N GLN A 115 -4.51 12.01 -15.75
CA GLN A 115 -3.86 10.70 -15.59
C GLN A 115 -4.90 9.70 -15.04
N TYR A 116 -4.81 8.44 -15.44
CA TYR A 116 -5.49 7.37 -14.68
C TYR A 116 -4.60 6.92 -13.54
N VAL A 117 -5.22 6.45 -12.45
CA VAL A 117 -4.50 5.88 -11.31
C VAL A 117 -4.98 4.46 -11.01
N LEU A 118 -4.05 3.56 -10.80
CA LEU A 118 -4.24 2.33 -10.02
C LEU A 118 -3.52 2.54 -8.69
N GLY A 119 -4.26 2.47 -7.60
CA GLY A 119 -3.74 2.55 -6.26
C GLY A 119 -3.89 1.24 -5.50
N GLU A 120 -2.96 1.01 -4.60
CA GLU A 120 -2.93 -0.10 -3.66
C GLU A 120 -2.79 0.49 -2.26
N VAL A 121 -3.65 0.09 -1.34
CA VAL A 121 -3.60 0.49 0.07
C VAL A 121 -3.57 -0.75 0.96
N THR A 122 -2.52 -0.85 1.77
CA THR A 122 -2.39 -1.94 2.74
C THR A 122 -3.28 -1.71 3.95
N PRO A 123 -3.54 -2.73 4.79
CA PRO A 123 -4.29 -2.53 6.03
C PRO A 123 -3.63 -1.55 7.01
N GLN A 124 -2.31 -1.37 6.92
CA GLN A 124 -1.57 -0.39 7.72
C GLN A 124 -1.63 1.02 7.13
N GLY A 125 -2.29 1.20 5.98
CA GLY A 125 -2.43 2.49 5.31
C GLY A 125 -1.26 2.86 4.41
N VAL A 126 -0.34 1.95 4.08
CA VAL A 126 0.72 2.24 3.09
C VAL A 126 0.07 2.31 1.71
N VAL A 127 0.35 3.38 0.96
CA VAL A 127 -0.24 3.63 -0.36
C VAL A 127 0.85 3.56 -1.44
N HIS A 128 0.62 2.76 -2.46
CA HIS A 128 1.39 2.77 -3.71
C HIS A 128 0.46 3.12 -4.86
N LEU A 129 0.88 4.03 -5.73
CA LEU A 129 0.10 4.44 -6.89
C LEU A 129 0.92 4.20 -8.16
N THR A 130 0.23 3.78 -9.21
CA THR A 130 0.75 3.80 -10.58
C THR A 130 -0.11 4.73 -11.40
N MET A 131 0.51 5.74 -12.01
CA MET A 131 -0.15 6.72 -12.86
C MET A 131 0.06 6.37 -14.32
N TYR A 132 -1.02 6.40 -15.10
CA TYR A 132 -1.01 6.09 -16.52
C TYR A 132 -1.40 7.32 -17.33
N ASN A 133 -0.73 7.49 -18.47
CA ASN A 133 -1.15 8.47 -19.46
C ASN A 133 -2.52 8.07 -20.02
N VAL A 134 -3.47 9.01 -19.99
CA VAL A 134 -4.85 8.78 -20.46
C VAL A 134 -4.95 8.51 -21.96
N SER A 135 -3.97 8.92 -22.78
CA SER A 135 -4.02 8.78 -24.23
C SER A 135 -3.54 7.42 -24.73
N ASP A 136 -2.53 6.83 -24.08
CA ASP A 136 -1.86 5.61 -24.56
C ASP A 136 -1.69 4.52 -23.51
N GLY A 137 -2.04 4.78 -22.24
CA GLY A 137 -1.93 3.82 -21.14
C GLY A 137 -0.50 3.54 -20.66
N SER A 138 0.50 4.32 -21.12
CA SER A 138 1.87 4.18 -20.62
C SER A 138 2.00 4.61 -19.16
N ILE A 139 2.89 3.97 -18.40
CA ILE A 139 3.19 4.37 -17.02
C ILE A 139 4.04 5.65 -17.07
N ILE A 140 3.62 6.69 -16.34
CA ILE A 140 4.28 8.00 -16.32
C ILE A 140 4.82 8.40 -14.96
N ASN A 141 4.33 7.79 -13.88
CA ASN A 141 4.78 8.08 -12.51
C ASN A 141 4.34 6.95 -11.56
N GLN A 142 5.06 6.79 -10.45
CA GLN A 142 4.74 5.82 -9.40
C GLN A 142 4.81 6.48 -8.01
N PRO A 143 3.81 7.31 -7.64
CA PRO A 143 3.77 7.93 -6.32
C PRO A 143 3.73 6.92 -5.18
N MET A 144 4.28 7.31 -4.05
CA MET A 144 4.23 6.54 -2.80
C MET A 144 3.67 7.41 -1.69
N GLY A 145 2.98 6.80 -0.75
CA GLY A 145 2.32 7.54 0.32
C GLY A 145 1.84 6.71 1.49
N ASN A 146 1.13 7.37 2.40
CA ASN A 146 0.48 6.74 3.54
C ASN A 146 -0.84 7.43 3.87
N MET A 147 -1.80 6.65 4.38
CA MET A 147 -2.99 7.15 5.05
C MET A 147 -2.62 7.52 6.48
N VAL A 148 -2.86 8.77 6.85
CA VAL A 148 -2.52 9.31 8.16
C VAL A 148 -3.67 10.13 8.72
N GLN A 149 -3.93 10.01 10.01
CA GLN A 149 -4.93 10.83 10.69
C GLN A 149 -4.31 12.15 11.14
N VAL A 150 -4.88 13.26 10.68
CA VAL A 150 -4.54 14.61 11.13
C VAL A 150 -5.80 15.21 11.73
N ASN A 151 -5.75 15.57 13.01
CA ASN A 151 -6.91 16.09 13.77
C ASN A 151 -8.16 15.18 13.67
N GLY A 152 -7.96 13.87 13.71
CA GLY A 152 -9.04 12.88 13.62
C GLY A 152 -9.67 12.72 12.22
N GLN A 153 -9.12 13.38 11.20
CA GLN A 153 -9.54 13.24 9.81
C GLN A 153 -8.50 12.45 9.03
N TRP A 154 -8.96 11.55 8.14
CA TRP A 154 -8.06 10.86 7.22
C TRP A 154 -7.48 11.84 6.20
N THR A 155 -6.18 11.77 6.03
CA THR A 155 -5.42 12.47 4.99
C THR A 155 -4.56 11.44 4.27
N MET A 156 -4.31 11.67 2.99
CA MET A 156 -3.39 10.85 2.19
C MET A 156 -2.14 11.68 1.94
N VAL A 157 -1.02 11.33 2.58
CA VAL A 157 0.26 11.97 2.28
C VAL A 157 0.95 11.23 1.15
N ASN A 158 1.18 11.90 0.03
CA ASN A 158 1.86 11.33 -1.13
C ASN A 158 3.11 12.13 -1.47
N THR A 159 4.11 11.46 -2.02
CA THR A 159 5.27 12.07 -2.67
C THR A 159 5.45 11.47 -4.04
N MET A 160 5.85 12.30 -5.00
CA MET A 160 6.05 11.87 -6.38
C MET A 160 7.03 12.76 -7.13
N THR A 161 7.54 12.23 -8.26
CA THR A 161 8.24 13.01 -9.28
C THR A 161 7.76 12.54 -10.65
N ALA A 162 7.18 13.44 -11.43
CA ALA A 162 6.69 13.17 -12.77
C ALA A 162 7.48 13.96 -13.82
N PRO A 163 7.55 13.47 -15.07
CA PRO A 163 7.99 14.29 -16.19
C PRO A 163 7.10 15.54 -16.34
N ALA A 164 7.71 16.69 -16.61
CA ALA A 164 6.97 17.91 -16.89
C ALA A 164 6.65 18.03 -18.40
N THR A 165 5.51 18.64 -18.73
CA THR A 165 5.20 19.00 -20.13
C THR A 165 6.28 19.95 -20.66
N GLY A 166 6.90 19.60 -21.80
CA GLY A 166 8.04 20.35 -22.35
C GLY A 166 9.42 19.89 -21.85
N GLY A 167 9.49 18.83 -21.06
CA GLY A 167 10.74 18.24 -20.55
C GLY A 167 11.08 18.70 -19.12
N GLY A 168 12.04 18.02 -18.50
CA GLY A 168 12.36 18.20 -17.08
C GLY A 168 11.44 17.37 -16.19
N SER A 169 11.29 17.78 -14.92
CA SER A 169 10.43 17.07 -13.97
C SER A 169 9.75 18.00 -12.98
N VAL A 170 8.67 17.53 -12.37
CA VAL A 170 8.02 18.17 -11.22
C VAL A 170 7.98 17.17 -10.08
N SER A 171 8.54 17.57 -8.94
CA SER A 171 8.46 16.84 -7.68
C SER A 171 7.48 17.54 -6.75
N HIS A 172 6.58 16.77 -6.16
CA HIS A 172 5.58 17.30 -5.25
C HIS A 172 5.34 16.30 -4.13
N TRP A 173 5.26 16.80 -2.90
CA TRP A 173 4.75 16.07 -1.76
C TRP A 173 3.61 16.88 -1.13
N ALA A 174 2.53 16.21 -0.74
CA ALA A 174 1.39 16.89 -0.17
C ALA A 174 0.60 15.97 0.76
N TYR A 175 0.05 16.55 1.82
CA TYR A 175 -1.12 15.99 2.49
C TYR A 175 -2.34 16.32 1.65
N MET A 176 -2.98 15.32 1.09
CA MET A 176 -4.26 15.45 0.42
C MET A 176 -5.38 15.26 1.44
N VAL A 177 -6.38 16.13 1.37
CA VAL A 177 -7.54 16.11 2.26
C VAL A 177 -8.77 15.70 1.46
N LEU A 178 -9.67 14.97 2.11
CA LEU A 178 -10.94 14.64 1.51
C LEU A 178 -11.76 15.92 1.25
N SER A 179 -12.47 15.98 0.14
CA SER A 179 -13.38 17.07 -0.21
C SER A 179 -14.73 16.50 -0.63
N LYS A 180 -15.81 17.04 -0.08
CA LYS A 180 -17.19 16.62 -0.33
C LYS A 180 -18.10 17.82 -0.60
N PRO A 181 -19.27 17.63 -1.23
CA PRO A 181 -20.29 18.67 -1.32
C PRO A 181 -20.54 19.36 0.03
N GLY A 182 -20.38 20.68 0.06
CA GLY A 182 -20.49 21.50 1.26
C GLY A 182 -19.15 21.99 1.82
N ASP A 183 -18.03 21.32 1.50
CA ASP A 183 -16.71 21.77 1.92
C ASP A 183 -16.27 23.03 1.14
N PRO A 184 -15.49 23.94 1.75
CA PRO A 184 -14.95 25.10 1.04
C PRO A 184 -14.13 24.70 -0.21
N SER A 185 -13.31 23.66 -0.09
CA SER A 185 -12.46 23.15 -1.19
C SER A 185 -13.27 22.50 -2.31
N TRP A 186 -14.48 22.03 -2.03
CA TRP A 186 -15.36 21.45 -3.04
C TRP A 186 -15.88 22.50 -4.02
N ASN A 187 -16.20 23.67 -3.49
CA ASN A 187 -16.78 24.76 -4.28
C ASN A 187 -15.72 25.62 -4.96
N ASN A 188 -14.54 25.75 -4.36
CA ASN A 188 -13.46 26.55 -4.90
C ASN A 188 -12.09 26.00 -4.52
N LEU A 189 -11.41 25.41 -5.49
CA LEU A 189 -10.04 24.93 -5.36
C LEU A 189 -9.05 26.10 -5.20
N PRO A 190 -8.07 26.01 -4.28
CA PRO A 190 -7.21 27.12 -3.91
C PRO A 190 -6.40 27.81 -5.03
N PHE A 191 -5.95 27.06 -6.03
CA PHE A 191 -5.23 27.62 -7.19
C PHE A 191 -6.04 27.59 -8.48
N ALA A 192 -6.79 26.51 -8.72
CA ALA A 192 -7.58 26.41 -9.94
C ALA A 192 -8.73 27.44 -9.97
N ASN A 193 -9.22 27.88 -8.81
CA ASN A 193 -10.38 28.78 -8.67
C ASN A 193 -11.65 28.25 -9.35
N GLU A 194 -11.83 26.93 -9.26
CA GLU A 194 -12.96 26.19 -9.83
C GLU A 194 -13.45 25.18 -8.79
N SER A 195 -14.71 24.77 -8.89
CA SER A 195 -15.24 23.66 -8.07
C SER A 195 -14.56 22.33 -8.43
N VAL A 196 -14.50 21.39 -7.49
CA VAL A 196 -13.99 20.03 -7.72
C VAL A 196 -14.67 19.34 -8.91
N PRO A 197 -16.02 19.34 -9.05
CA PRO A 197 -16.66 18.73 -10.21
C PRO A 197 -16.27 19.37 -11.54
N ALA A 198 -16.20 20.71 -11.60
CA ALA A 198 -15.80 21.43 -12.80
C ALA A 198 -14.35 21.11 -13.20
N PHE A 199 -13.46 21.05 -12.21
CA PHE A 199 -12.05 20.77 -12.43
C PHE A 199 -11.85 19.35 -12.97
N VAL A 200 -12.45 18.34 -12.33
CA VAL A 200 -12.34 16.92 -12.75
C VAL A 200 -13.03 16.67 -14.10
N ALA A 201 -14.08 17.43 -14.45
CA ALA A 201 -14.77 17.29 -15.74
C ALA A 201 -13.91 17.65 -16.96
N ASN A 202 -12.73 18.24 -16.78
CA ASN A 202 -11.74 18.41 -17.85
C ASN A 202 -11.09 17.09 -18.29
N CYS A 203 -11.24 16.02 -17.50
CA CYS A 203 -10.64 14.72 -17.75
C CYS A 203 -11.69 13.66 -18.13
N PRO A 204 -11.28 12.57 -18.79
CA PRO A 204 -12.11 11.40 -18.98
C PRO A 204 -12.61 10.84 -17.64
N ALA A 205 -13.74 10.11 -17.69
CA ALA A 205 -14.22 9.39 -16.52
C ALA A 205 -13.15 8.41 -15.99
N GLY A 206 -13.00 8.32 -14.68
CA GLY A 206 -12.06 7.37 -14.07
C GLY A 206 -12.48 5.91 -14.34
N PRO A 207 -11.52 4.98 -14.47
CA PRO A 207 -11.79 3.60 -14.81
C PRO A 207 -12.40 2.84 -13.63
N MET A 208 -13.19 1.81 -13.94
CA MET A 208 -13.75 0.87 -12.98
C MET A 208 -12.96 -0.45 -13.01
N ILE A 209 -12.96 -1.19 -11.91
CA ILE A 209 -12.35 -2.53 -11.85
C ILE A 209 -13.35 -3.53 -12.43
N ASN A 210 -12.96 -4.23 -13.50
CA ASN A 210 -13.77 -5.32 -14.07
C ASN A 210 -13.41 -6.64 -13.37
N LEU A 211 -14.42 -7.31 -12.79
CA LEU A 211 -14.29 -8.57 -12.06
C LEU A 211 -14.82 -9.76 -12.87
#